data_AF-A0A7W9SSL1-F1
#
_entry.id   AF-A0A7W9SSL1-F1
#
_cell.length_a   1.000
_cell.length_b   1.000
_cell.length_c   1.000
_cell.angle_alpha   90.00
_cell.angle_beta   90.00
_cell.angle_gamma   90.00
#
_symmetry.space_group_name_H-M   'P 1'
#
loop_
_entity.id
_entity.type
_entity.pdbx_description
1 polymer ?
#
loop_
_entity_poly.entity_id
_entity_poly.type
_entity_poly.pdbx_seq_one_letter_code
_entity_poly.pdbx_strand_id
1 'polypeptide(L)'
;MSREESDEGGVYIPPVVYAFINLAMTIAFVVAGLGLAYLLYGVFVGLGGFASWDVAKQNIMLGNIALAAKAMTIGLGVGAVCVAVLFWFEELAGYVLLIAAALLGLGLPFLFPMLGGEKASIGTAKALEAFPFAAMAPGAIGFILVVRDIIAKFTGAVLRRGAETETAGLQLGAGAKREQKPLRTSLIGKCWEGNYCRDWVRPHCPIYQKRDACWRQRRGCYCEQDIVNAAAGKSQQGGVQLEMAPASQYNYANPSAPGTSAAAKVFLTDAQKAERCRNCVIYNDHQSEKYKIIMPITIVVTLALCVLFAPLMRMGISASMSGIEHLAAKLSFASSQESGLKLTRPSDPVQWALVGAFSLMIISKALQVVEWCIFTKKI
;
A
#
# COMPACT_ATOMS: atom_id res chain seq x y z
N MET A 1 -11.37 29.26 4.78
CA MET A 1 -10.83 27.88 4.64
C MET A 1 -11.80 27.16 3.72
N SER A 2 -11.45 27.15 2.44
CA SER A 2 -12.32 26.97 1.27
C SER A 2 -12.62 25.49 1.00
N ARG A 3 -13.82 25.27 0.47
CA ARG A 3 -14.53 23.99 0.32
C ARG A 3 -14.22 23.28 -1.00
N GLU A 4 -13.11 23.63 -1.66
CA GLU A 4 -12.88 23.34 -3.09
C GLU A 4 -11.74 22.35 -3.40
N GLU A 5 -11.06 21.80 -2.40
CA GLU A 5 -9.97 20.82 -2.63
C GLU A 5 -10.39 19.34 -2.45
N SER A 6 -11.68 19.05 -2.22
CA SER A 6 -12.18 17.68 -1.97
C SER A 6 -12.70 16.93 -3.20
N ASP A 7 -12.42 17.42 -4.41
CA ASP A 7 -13.07 16.91 -5.64
C ASP A 7 -12.31 15.79 -6.37
N GLU A 8 -11.27 15.21 -5.77
CA GLU A 8 -10.64 14.00 -6.32
C GLU A 8 -11.30 12.72 -5.77
N GLY A 9 -12.57 12.51 -6.10
CA GLY A 9 -13.20 11.18 -6.12
C GLY A 9 -13.83 10.66 -4.82
N GLY A 10 -14.08 11.52 -3.82
CA GLY A 10 -14.82 11.14 -2.62
C GLY A 10 -16.32 10.94 -2.90
N VAL A 11 -16.92 9.84 -2.42
CA VAL A 11 -18.37 9.65 -2.46
C VAL A 11 -19.02 10.70 -1.54
N TYR A 12 -19.81 11.61 -2.12
CA TYR A 12 -20.57 12.59 -1.34
C TYR A 12 -21.70 11.89 -0.55
N ILE A 13 -21.55 11.82 0.77
CA ILE A 13 -22.58 11.31 1.68
C ILE A 13 -23.36 12.50 2.24
N PRO A 14 -24.69 12.58 2.04
CA PRO A 14 -25.50 13.64 2.61
C PRO A 14 -25.38 13.68 4.15
N PRO A 15 -25.40 14.87 4.78
CA PRO A 15 -25.17 15.02 6.22
C PRO A 15 -26.19 14.24 7.08
N VAL A 16 -27.44 14.12 6.60
CA VAL A 16 -28.50 13.34 7.26
C VAL A 16 -28.15 11.84 7.26
N VAL A 17 -27.65 11.33 6.14
CA VAL A 17 -27.24 9.92 6.00
C VAL A 17 -26.03 9.64 6.88
N TYR A 18 -25.05 10.55 6.91
CA TYR A 18 -23.89 10.45 7.79
C TYR A 18 -24.30 10.38 9.27
N ALA A 19 -25.19 11.27 9.71
CA ALA A 19 -25.69 11.28 11.10
C ALA A 19 -26.41 9.98 11.47
N PHE A 20 -27.22 9.44 10.54
CA PHE A 20 -27.91 8.17 10.74
C PHE A 20 -26.92 6.99 10.85
N ILE A 21 -25.93 6.91 9.98
CA ILE A 21 -24.92 5.84 10.01
C ILE A 21 -24.09 5.92 11.30
N ASN A 22 -23.72 7.13 11.74
CA ASN A 22 -22.96 7.32 12.97
C ASN A 22 -23.77 6.93 14.22
N LEU A 23 -25.06 7.26 14.25
CA LEU A 23 -25.96 6.82 15.32
C LEU A 23 -26.10 5.30 15.32
N ALA A 24 -26.33 4.69 14.16
CA ALA A 24 -26.44 3.24 14.01
C ALA A 24 -25.16 2.53 14.47
N MET A 25 -23.99 3.05 14.07
CA MET A 25 -22.68 2.56 14.51
C MET A 25 -22.53 2.62 16.04
N THR A 26 -22.91 3.74 16.65
CA THR A 26 -22.82 3.95 18.10
C THR A 26 -23.72 2.95 18.84
N ILE A 27 -24.98 2.81 18.43
CA ILE A 27 -25.92 1.85 19.01
C ILE A 27 -25.38 0.42 18.86
N ALA A 28 -24.87 0.07 17.68
CA ALA A 28 -24.32 -1.24 17.39
C ALA A 28 -23.12 -1.58 18.29
N PHE A 29 -22.20 -0.64 18.51
CA PHE A 29 -21.07 -0.83 19.42
C PHE A 29 -21.47 -0.86 20.90
N VAL A 30 -22.49 -0.11 21.32
CA VAL A 30 -23.03 -0.20 22.69
C VAL A 30 -23.63 -1.60 22.92
N VAL A 31 -24.45 -2.09 21.98
CA VAL A 31 -25.04 -3.44 22.07
C VAL A 31 -23.94 -4.51 22.07
N ALA A 32 -22.92 -4.37 21.21
CA ALA A 32 -21.77 -5.27 21.18
C ALA A 32 -20.98 -5.26 22.49
N GLY A 33 -20.71 -4.06 23.04
CA GLY A 33 -19.99 -3.88 24.29
C GLY A 33 -20.72 -4.47 25.49
N LEU A 34 -22.05 -4.32 25.56
CA LEU A 34 -22.87 -4.94 26.61
C LEU A 34 -22.86 -6.48 26.51
N GLY A 35 -23.00 -7.01 25.29
CA GLY A 35 -22.91 -8.46 25.06
C GLY A 35 -21.54 -9.02 25.44
N LEU A 36 -20.47 -8.34 25.03
CA LEU A 36 -19.09 -8.66 25.39
C LEU A 36 -18.88 -8.64 26.90
N ALA A 37 -19.29 -7.56 27.58
CA ALA A 37 -19.16 -7.43 29.03
C ALA A 37 -19.91 -8.55 29.78
N TYR A 38 -21.12 -8.90 29.33
CA TYR A 38 -21.90 -9.99 29.92
C TYR A 38 -21.21 -11.35 29.74
N LEU A 39 -20.69 -11.65 28.55
CA LEU A 39 -19.98 -12.90 28.29
C LEU A 39 -18.67 -12.98 29.08
N LEU A 40 -17.90 -11.90 29.14
CA LEU A 40 -16.67 -11.85 29.96
C LEU A 40 -16.97 -12.03 31.44
N TYR A 41 -18.03 -11.38 31.94
CA TYR A 41 -18.49 -11.58 33.32
C TYR A 41 -18.84 -13.05 33.58
N GLY A 42 -19.57 -13.70 32.66
CA GLY A 42 -19.87 -15.12 32.75
C GLY A 42 -18.61 -15.99 32.79
N VAL A 43 -17.67 -15.74 31.88
CA VAL A 43 -16.43 -16.51 31.74
C VAL A 43 -15.52 -16.39 32.97
N PHE A 44 -15.34 -15.19 33.53
CA PHE A 44 -14.37 -14.95 34.61
C PHE A 44 -14.95 -15.01 36.02
N VAL A 45 -16.24 -14.73 36.19
CA VAL A 45 -16.85 -14.57 37.53
C VAL A 45 -18.09 -15.43 37.71
N GLY A 46 -19.03 -15.38 36.76
CA GLY A 46 -20.40 -15.83 36.99
C GLY A 46 -20.64 -17.34 36.92
N LEU A 47 -19.77 -18.12 36.30
CA LEU A 47 -20.04 -19.53 35.97
C LEU A 47 -19.33 -20.57 36.85
N GLY A 48 -18.60 -20.15 37.89
CA GLY A 48 -17.86 -21.07 38.78
C GLY A 48 -18.75 -22.11 39.50
N GLY A 49 -20.03 -21.80 39.70
CA GLY A 49 -21.01 -22.70 40.33
C GLY A 49 -21.94 -23.45 39.36
N PHE A 50 -21.74 -23.32 38.04
CA PHE A 50 -22.72 -23.74 37.03
C PHE A 50 -23.17 -25.21 37.18
N ALA A 51 -22.23 -26.11 37.48
CA ALA A 51 -22.49 -27.54 37.65
C ALA A 51 -23.37 -27.88 38.88
N SER A 52 -23.38 -27.01 39.89
CA SER A 52 -24.17 -27.20 41.13
C SER A 52 -25.59 -26.64 41.05
N TRP A 53 -25.92 -25.93 39.98
CA TRP A 53 -27.23 -25.30 39.83
C TRP A 53 -28.29 -26.29 39.38
N ASP A 54 -29.53 -26.00 39.76
CA ASP A 54 -30.70 -26.70 39.23
C ASP A 54 -30.81 -26.56 37.70
N VAL A 55 -31.35 -27.58 37.04
CA VAL A 55 -31.46 -27.68 35.57
C VAL A 55 -32.24 -26.50 35.00
N ALA A 56 -33.27 -26.02 35.71
CA ALA A 56 -34.03 -24.85 35.28
C ALA A 56 -33.16 -23.57 35.23
N LYS A 57 -32.31 -23.36 36.25
CA LYS A 57 -31.37 -22.22 36.29
C LYS A 57 -30.27 -22.34 35.24
N GLN A 58 -29.76 -23.55 35.00
CA GLN A 58 -28.78 -23.79 33.93
C GLN A 58 -29.36 -23.42 32.56
N ASN A 59 -30.60 -23.83 32.26
CA ASN A 59 -31.27 -23.50 31.00
C ASN A 59 -31.50 -22.00 30.82
N ILE A 60 -31.93 -21.29 31.88
CA ILE A 60 -32.08 -19.83 31.84
C ILE A 60 -30.74 -19.15 31.54
N MET A 61 -29.66 -19.57 32.21
CA MET A 61 -28.34 -19.00 32.00
C MET A 61 -27.83 -19.28 30.58
N LEU A 62 -27.99 -20.50 30.06
CA LEU A 62 -27.62 -20.83 28.67
C LEU A 62 -28.41 -19.99 27.66
N GLY A 63 -29.70 -19.73 27.92
CA GLY A 63 -30.52 -18.83 27.13
C GLY A 63 -29.97 -17.41 27.10
N ASN A 64 -29.56 -16.88 28.26
CA ASN A 64 -28.98 -15.54 28.36
C ASN A 64 -27.61 -15.44 27.67
N ILE A 65 -26.75 -16.45 27.81
CA ILE A 65 -25.47 -16.53 27.09
C ILE A 65 -25.70 -16.52 25.58
N ALA A 66 -26.66 -17.31 25.10
CA ALA A 66 -27.00 -17.36 23.67
C ALA A 66 -27.56 -16.01 23.16
N LEU A 67 -28.38 -15.33 23.96
CA LEU A 67 -28.90 -14.01 23.62
C LEU A 67 -27.78 -12.97 23.56
N ALA A 68 -26.88 -12.94 24.55
CA ALA A 68 -25.73 -12.04 24.58
C ALA A 68 -24.77 -12.29 23.41
N ALA A 69 -24.51 -13.56 23.07
CA ALA A 69 -23.70 -13.94 21.91
C ALA A 69 -24.31 -13.44 20.59
N LYS A 70 -25.64 -13.60 20.41
CA LYS A 70 -26.34 -13.08 19.23
C LYS A 70 -26.31 -11.55 19.17
N ALA A 71 -26.59 -10.88 20.29
CA ALA A 71 -26.55 -9.42 20.39
C ALA A 71 -25.15 -8.88 20.06
N MET A 72 -24.10 -9.50 20.61
CA MET A 72 -22.71 -9.15 20.31
C MET A 72 -22.38 -9.33 18.83
N THR A 73 -22.76 -10.46 18.25
CA THR A 73 -22.49 -10.77 16.83
C THR A 73 -23.19 -9.78 15.90
N ILE A 74 -24.47 -9.49 16.15
CA ILE A 74 -25.25 -8.53 15.35
C ILE A 74 -24.68 -7.12 15.51
N GLY A 75 -24.37 -6.70 16.74
CA GLY A 75 -23.77 -5.39 17.01
C GLY A 75 -22.42 -5.21 16.32
N LEU A 76 -21.53 -6.21 16.37
CA LEU A 76 -20.25 -6.15 15.68
C LEU A 76 -20.40 -6.17 14.15
N GLY A 77 -21.33 -6.96 13.62
CA GLY A 77 -21.61 -7.00 12.18
C GLY A 77 -22.13 -5.67 11.66
N VAL A 78 -23.17 -5.11 12.29
CA VAL A 78 -23.73 -3.79 11.91
C VAL A 78 -22.69 -2.70 12.09
N GLY A 79 -21.98 -2.69 13.23
CA GLY A 79 -20.92 -1.72 13.50
C GLY A 79 -19.80 -1.76 12.45
N ALA A 80 -19.35 -2.96 12.06
CA ALA A 80 -18.33 -3.13 11.03
C ALA A 80 -18.80 -2.65 9.64
N VAL A 81 -20.07 -2.88 9.27
CA VAL A 81 -20.63 -2.33 8.03
C VAL A 81 -20.67 -0.81 8.07
N CYS A 82 -21.13 -0.21 9.17
CA CYS A 82 -21.14 1.24 9.32
C CYS A 82 -19.72 1.83 9.25
N VAL A 83 -18.74 1.20 9.89
CA VAL A 83 -17.31 1.58 9.79
C VAL A 83 -16.85 1.50 8.34
N ALA A 84 -17.15 0.41 7.62
CA ALA A 84 -16.76 0.28 6.22
C ALA A 84 -17.37 1.37 5.34
N VAL A 85 -18.63 1.77 5.56
CA VAL A 85 -19.27 2.83 4.79
C VAL A 85 -18.69 4.21 5.12
N LEU A 86 -18.53 4.54 6.41
CA LEU A 86 -18.02 5.85 6.84
C LEU A 86 -16.56 6.04 6.49
N PHE A 87 -15.76 5.00 6.68
CA PHE A 87 -14.31 5.02 6.52
C PHE A 87 -13.88 4.23 5.28
N TRP A 88 -14.71 4.24 4.24
CA TRP A 88 -14.43 3.52 3.00
C TRP A 88 -13.03 3.91 2.49
N PHE A 89 -12.73 5.20 2.37
CA PHE A 89 -11.45 5.67 1.81
C PHE A 89 -10.26 5.63 2.76
N GLU A 90 -10.47 5.34 4.05
CA GLU A 90 -9.38 5.31 5.02
C GLU A 90 -8.68 3.95 5.02
N GLU A 91 -7.38 3.96 4.73
CA GLU A 91 -6.58 2.73 4.64
C GLU A 91 -6.52 1.99 5.98
N LEU A 92 -6.55 2.72 7.10
CA LEU A 92 -6.41 2.16 8.45
C LEU A 92 -7.63 1.35 8.91
N ALA A 93 -8.82 1.62 8.38
CA ALA A 93 -10.06 1.03 8.86
C ALA A 93 -10.07 -0.51 8.72
N GLY A 94 -9.59 -1.02 7.58
CA GLY A 94 -9.50 -2.45 7.33
C GLY A 94 -8.57 -3.18 8.31
N TYR A 95 -7.38 -2.61 8.57
CA TYR A 95 -6.41 -3.19 9.51
C TYR A 95 -6.91 -3.16 10.95
N VAL A 96 -7.56 -2.08 11.39
CA VAL A 96 -8.14 -1.97 12.73
C VAL A 96 -9.23 -3.03 12.94
N LEU A 97 -10.12 -3.22 11.96
CA LEU A 97 -11.17 -4.26 12.03
C LEU A 97 -10.57 -5.67 12.09
N LEU A 98 -9.52 -5.95 11.31
CA LEU A 98 -8.83 -7.24 11.35
C LEU A 98 -8.13 -7.50 12.69
N ILE A 99 -7.47 -6.48 13.26
CA ILE A 99 -6.85 -6.59 14.59
C ILE A 99 -7.92 -6.82 15.66
N ALA A 100 -9.03 -6.07 15.61
CA ALA A 100 -10.14 -6.26 16.54
C ALA A 100 -10.74 -7.67 16.43
N ALA A 101 -10.94 -8.17 15.21
CA ALA A 101 -11.41 -9.53 14.96
C ALA A 101 -10.42 -10.59 15.47
N ALA A 102 -9.12 -10.39 15.27
CA ALA A 102 -8.09 -11.29 15.77
C ALA A 102 -8.03 -11.31 17.31
N LEU A 103 -8.09 -10.14 17.94
CA LEU A 103 -8.12 -10.02 19.41
C LEU A 103 -9.38 -10.68 20.01
N LEU A 104 -10.54 -10.46 19.39
CA LEU A 104 -11.79 -11.04 19.86
C LEU A 104 -11.82 -12.56 19.63
N GLY A 105 -11.53 -13.02 18.41
CA GLY A 105 -11.68 -14.41 18.01
C GLY A 105 -10.57 -15.34 18.48
N LEU A 106 -9.33 -14.85 18.60
CA LEU A 106 -8.18 -15.64 19.02
C LEU A 106 -7.66 -15.24 20.40
N GLY A 107 -7.62 -13.93 20.68
CA GLY A 107 -7.05 -13.40 21.91
C GLY A 107 -7.80 -13.88 23.17
N LEU A 108 -9.12 -13.81 23.18
CA LEU A 108 -9.93 -14.22 24.34
C LEU A 108 -9.88 -15.72 24.63
N PRO A 109 -10.12 -16.62 23.65
CA PRO A 109 -9.96 -18.06 23.88
C PRO A 109 -8.54 -18.46 24.31
N PHE A 110 -7.52 -17.73 23.86
CA PHE A 110 -6.13 -17.94 24.26
C PHE A 110 -5.82 -17.44 25.68
N LEU A 111 -6.34 -16.27 26.06
CA LEU A 111 -6.13 -15.66 27.39
C LEU A 111 -6.83 -16.45 28.51
N PHE A 112 -7.99 -17.05 28.23
CA PHE A 112 -8.77 -17.78 29.23
C PHE A 112 -7.97 -18.89 29.98
N PRO A 113 -7.34 -19.87 29.31
CA PRO A 113 -6.53 -20.87 30.00
C PRO A 113 -5.30 -20.28 30.69
N MET A 114 -4.72 -19.19 30.15
CA MET A 114 -3.56 -18.52 30.73
C MET A 114 -3.88 -17.83 32.07
N LEU A 115 -5.13 -17.41 32.26
CA LEU A 115 -5.62 -16.78 33.50
C LEU A 115 -6.09 -17.80 34.55
N GLY A 116 -5.77 -19.09 34.39
CA GLY A 116 -6.14 -20.13 35.34
C GLY A 116 -7.56 -20.67 35.17
N GLY A 117 -8.15 -20.53 33.98
CA GLY A 117 -9.45 -21.14 33.67
C GLY A 117 -9.38 -22.67 33.69
N GLU A 118 -9.74 -23.29 34.82
CA GLU A 118 -9.92 -24.74 34.92
C GLU A 118 -11.14 -25.23 34.12
N LYS A 119 -11.16 -26.55 33.83
CA LYS A 119 -12.14 -27.30 33.02
C LYS A 119 -13.43 -26.52 32.76
N ALA A 120 -13.52 -25.92 31.57
CA ALA A 120 -14.65 -25.07 31.18
C ALA A 120 -15.97 -25.79 31.44
N SER A 121 -16.80 -25.22 32.33
CA SER A 121 -18.20 -25.64 32.47
C SER A 121 -18.88 -25.57 31.09
N ILE A 122 -19.97 -26.32 30.89
CA ILE A 122 -20.72 -26.28 29.62
C ILE A 122 -21.11 -24.83 29.28
N GLY A 123 -21.48 -24.03 30.28
CA GLY A 123 -21.76 -22.59 30.12
C GLY A 123 -20.54 -21.79 29.67
N THR A 124 -19.37 -22.02 30.28
CA THR A 124 -18.12 -21.32 29.93
C THR A 124 -17.67 -21.68 28.52
N ALA A 125 -17.76 -22.96 28.15
CA ALA A 125 -17.43 -23.44 26.80
C ALA A 125 -18.34 -22.78 25.75
N LYS A 126 -19.66 -22.69 26.02
CA LYS A 126 -20.61 -22.01 25.13
C LYS A 126 -20.37 -20.50 25.03
N ALA A 127 -19.98 -19.85 26.13
CA ALA A 127 -19.59 -18.45 26.08
C ALA A 127 -18.32 -18.22 25.26
N LEU A 128 -17.31 -19.09 25.41
CA LEU A 128 -16.06 -19.01 24.65
C LEU A 128 -16.25 -19.28 23.15
N GLU A 129 -17.15 -20.21 22.79
CA GLU A 129 -17.51 -20.53 21.40
C GLU A 129 -18.13 -19.32 20.66
N ALA A 130 -18.74 -18.38 21.39
CA ALA A 130 -19.36 -17.19 20.79
C ALA A 130 -18.34 -16.19 20.21
N PHE A 131 -17.12 -16.11 20.77
CA PHE A 131 -16.15 -15.10 20.36
C PHE A 131 -15.60 -15.30 18.93
N PRO A 132 -15.14 -16.50 18.52
CA PRO A 132 -14.71 -16.72 17.15
C PRO A 132 -15.81 -16.44 16.13
N PHE A 133 -17.06 -16.83 16.43
CA PHE A 133 -18.19 -16.58 15.55
C PHE A 133 -18.50 -15.09 15.41
N ALA A 134 -18.55 -14.36 16.52
CA ALA A 134 -18.77 -12.92 16.53
C ALA A 134 -17.64 -12.14 15.82
N ALA A 135 -16.40 -12.65 15.87
CA ALA A 135 -15.25 -12.05 15.21
C ALA A 135 -15.26 -12.21 13.67
N MET A 136 -16.01 -13.18 13.12
CA MET A 136 -16.06 -13.43 11.68
C MET A 136 -16.59 -12.22 10.90
N ALA A 137 -17.60 -11.53 11.40
CA ALA A 137 -18.22 -10.40 10.71
C ALA A 137 -17.25 -9.20 10.53
N PRO A 138 -16.65 -8.62 11.60
CA PRO A 138 -15.65 -7.58 11.44
C PRO A 138 -14.40 -8.09 10.71
N GLY A 139 -14.02 -9.36 10.87
CA GLY A 139 -12.90 -9.96 10.15
C GLY A 139 -13.10 -10.01 8.64
N ALA A 140 -14.28 -10.46 8.18
CA ALA A 140 -14.62 -10.52 6.76
C ALA A 140 -14.69 -9.12 6.12
N ILE A 141 -15.31 -8.16 6.80
CA ILE A 141 -15.40 -6.78 6.32
C ILE A 141 -14.02 -6.11 6.30
N GLY A 142 -13.23 -6.28 7.36
CA GLY A 142 -11.85 -5.79 7.42
C GLY A 142 -10.99 -6.36 6.30
N PHE A 143 -11.13 -7.65 6.01
CA PHE A 143 -10.44 -8.31 4.90
C PHE A 143 -10.81 -7.71 3.54
N ILE A 144 -12.11 -7.47 3.28
CA ILE A 144 -12.58 -6.83 2.04
C ILE A 144 -11.94 -5.43 1.87
N LEU A 145 -11.92 -4.63 2.95
CA LEU A 145 -11.32 -3.29 2.91
C LEU A 145 -9.82 -3.34 2.61
N VAL A 146 -9.08 -4.28 3.22
CA VAL A 146 -7.64 -4.47 2.96
C VAL A 146 -7.39 -4.94 1.53
N VAL A 147 -8.17 -5.90 1.01
CA VAL A 147 -8.05 -6.35 -0.38
C VAL A 147 -8.29 -5.19 -1.35
N ARG A 148 -9.31 -4.37 -1.08
CA ARG A 148 -9.60 -3.18 -1.88
C ARG A 148 -8.47 -2.15 -1.80
N ASP A 149 -7.90 -1.89 -0.63
CA ASP A 149 -6.73 -1.02 -0.45
C ASP A 149 -5.53 -1.53 -1.27
N ILE A 150 -5.27 -2.84 -1.23
CA ILE A 150 -4.23 -3.48 -2.03
C ILE A 150 -4.49 -3.29 -3.52
N ILE A 151 -5.74 -3.48 -3.99
CA ILE A 151 -6.12 -3.28 -5.40
C ILE A 151 -5.94 -1.81 -5.79
N ALA A 152 -6.42 -0.87 -4.97
CA ALA A 152 -6.32 0.56 -5.22
C ALA A 152 -4.87 1.05 -5.26
N LYS A 153 -4.03 0.53 -4.36
CA LYS A 153 -2.58 0.78 -4.38
C LYS A 153 -1.94 0.17 -5.60
N PHE A 154 -2.36 -1.02 -6.02
CA PHE A 154 -1.81 -1.66 -7.21
C PHE A 154 -2.17 -0.87 -8.48
N THR A 155 -3.43 -0.49 -8.65
CA THR A 155 -3.89 0.27 -9.84
C THR A 155 -3.41 1.73 -9.81
N GLY A 156 -3.46 2.37 -8.64
CA GLY A 156 -3.04 3.74 -8.41
C GLY A 156 -1.52 3.92 -8.46
N ALA A 157 -0.73 3.01 -7.89
CA ALA A 157 0.74 3.08 -7.98
C ALA A 157 1.24 2.85 -9.41
N VAL A 158 0.57 1.99 -10.18
CA VAL A 158 0.87 1.79 -11.61
C VAL A 158 0.68 3.08 -12.41
N LEU A 159 -0.33 3.89 -12.08
CA LEU A 159 -0.68 5.10 -12.82
C LEU A 159 0.00 6.39 -12.29
N ARG A 160 0.02 6.62 -10.96
CA ARG A 160 0.52 7.86 -10.34
C ARG A 160 2.03 7.88 -10.10
N ARG A 161 2.68 6.76 -9.72
CA ARG A 161 4.13 6.76 -9.45
C ARG A 161 4.98 7.00 -10.70
N GLY A 162 4.44 6.73 -11.88
CA GLY A 162 5.06 7.18 -13.12
C GLY A 162 5.15 8.70 -13.20
N ALA A 163 4.13 9.44 -12.76
CA ALA A 163 3.99 10.88 -12.97
C ALA A 163 4.56 11.75 -11.84
N GLU A 164 4.42 11.34 -10.57
CA GLU A 164 4.95 12.09 -9.42
C GLU A 164 6.48 11.96 -9.30
N THR A 165 7.02 10.74 -9.49
CA THR A 165 8.48 10.52 -9.49
C THR A 165 9.14 11.15 -10.72
N GLU A 166 8.39 11.28 -11.83
CA GLU A 166 8.81 12.04 -13.02
C GLU A 166 9.03 13.53 -12.72
N THR A 167 8.28 14.14 -11.81
CA THR A 167 8.28 15.60 -11.59
C THR A 167 9.00 16.04 -10.32
N ALA A 168 8.89 15.29 -9.22
CA ALA A 168 9.43 15.68 -7.91
C ALA A 168 10.97 15.69 -7.82
N GLY A 169 11.67 15.01 -8.73
CA GLY A 169 13.14 14.93 -8.75
C GLY A 169 13.84 15.70 -9.88
N LEU A 170 13.10 16.42 -10.73
CA LEU A 170 13.68 17.08 -11.90
C LEU A 170 14.32 18.42 -11.53
N GLN A 171 15.64 18.50 -11.68
CA GLN A 171 16.35 19.79 -11.64
C GLN A 171 16.42 20.45 -13.02
N LEU A 172 16.50 19.66 -14.10
CA LEU A 172 16.67 20.15 -15.47
C LEU A 172 15.43 19.85 -16.33
N GLY A 173 14.72 20.92 -16.73
CA GLY A 173 13.48 20.82 -17.51
C GLY A 173 12.21 20.63 -16.68
N ALA A 174 12.26 20.93 -15.38
CA ALA A 174 11.06 21.03 -14.54
C ALA A 174 10.15 22.14 -15.10
N GLY A 175 9.01 21.74 -15.67
CA GLY A 175 8.08 22.64 -16.37
C GLY A 175 8.18 22.64 -17.89
N ALA A 176 9.04 21.80 -18.50
CA ALA A 176 9.06 21.64 -19.95
C ALA A 176 7.70 21.12 -20.45
N LYS A 177 7.05 21.85 -21.36
CA LYS A 177 5.72 21.46 -21.88
C LYS A 177 5.84 20.21 -22.74
N ARG A 178 4.95 19.25 -22.53
CA ARG A 178 4.84 18.04 -23.36
C ARG A 178 4.20 18.39 -24.71
N GLU A 179 4.85 18.01 -25.81
CA GLU A 179 4.20 18.03 -27.13
C GLU A 179 3.31 16.82 -27.29
N GLN A 180 2.12 17.03 -27.85
CA GLN A 180 1.28 15.93 -28.29
C GLN A 180 1.84 15.41 -29.62
N LYS A 181 2.39 14.19 -29.59
CA LYS A 181 2.90 13.49 -30.77
C LYS A 181 2.09 12.24 -31.04
N PRO A 182 2.04 11.75 -32.30
CA PRO A 182 1.36 10.50 -32.62
C PRO A 182 1.95 9.34 -31.81
N LEU A 183 1.09 8.37 -31.49
CA LEU A 183 1.44 7.17 -30.74
C LEU A 183 2.66 6.48 -31.37
N ARG A 184 3.67 6.22 -30.54
CA ARG A 184 4.90 5.57 -30.97
C ARG A 184 4.67 4.11 -31.32
N THR A 185 5.45 3.60 -32.26
CA THR A 185 5.47 2.17 -32.62
C THR A 185 6.57 1.39 -31.90
N SER A 186 7.54 2.07 -31.26
CA SER A 186 8.66 1.47 -30.53
C SER A 186 8.36 1.36 -29.03
N LEU A 187 8.70 0.22 -28.41
CA LEU A 187 8.59 0.00 -26.96
C LEU A 187 9.49 0.95 -26.15
N ILE A 188 10.70 1.19 -26.67
CA ILE A 188 11.68 2.12 -26.09
C ILE A 188 11.98 3.15 -27.15
N GLY A 189 11.41 4.34 -26.98
CA GLY A 189 11.48 5.38 -28.00
C GLY A 189 12.86 6.01 -28.09
N LYS A 190 13.17 6.52 -29.27
CA LYS A 190 14.30 7.43 -29.43
C LYS A 190 13.91 8.81 -28.90
N CYS A 191 14.89 9.63 -28.52
CA CYS A 191 14.59 10.89 -27.83
C CYS A 191 13.72 11.87 -28.63
N TRP A 192 13.75 11.84 -29.97
CA TRP A 192 12.90 12.67 -30.82
C TRP A 192 11.47 12.16 -31.00
N GLU A 193 11.24 10.87 -30.74
CA GLU A 193 9.89 10.30 -30.62
C GLU A 193 9.27 10.75 -29.27
N GLY A 194 10.14 11.13 -28.31
CA GLY A 194 9.91 11.87 -27.08
C GLY A 194 8.89 13.01 -27.14
N ASN A 195 8.06 13.17 -26.10
CA ASN A 195 7.18 14.35 -25.95
C ASN A 195 7.95 15.64 -25.61
N TYR A 196 9.22 15.50 -25.19
CA TYR A 196 10.07 16.62 -24.77
C TYR A 196 11.04 17.12 -25.85
N CYS A 197 11.19 16.39 -26.96
CA CYS A 197 12.09 16.82 -28.04
C CYS A 197 11.34 17.67 -29.06
N ARG A 198 11.68 18.96 -29.11
CA ARG A 198 11.05 19.93 -30.01
C ARG A 198 11.50 19.76 -31.45
N ASP A 199 10.60 19.98 -32.40
CA ASP A 199 10.88 19.87 -33.84
C ASP A 199 12.01 20.80 -34.31
N TRP A 200 12.06 22.02 -33.79
CA TRP A 200 13.07 23.02 -34.16
C TRP A 200 14.49 22.67 -33.69
N VAL A 201 14.63 21.86 -32.64
CA VAL A 201 15.94 21.39 -32.13
C VAL A 201 16.53 20.28 -33.02
N ARG A 202 15.67 19.49 -33.67
CA ARG A 202 16.09 18.27 -34.38
C ARG A 202 17.12 18.51 -35.49
N PRO A 203 16.98 19.50 -36.40
CA PRO A 203 17.96 19.71 -37.48
C PRO A 203 19.35 20.08 -36.96
N HIS A 204 19.43 20.58 -35.73
CA HIS A 204 20.64 21.11 -35.10
C HIS A 204 21.27 20.10 -34.11
N CYS A 205 20.54 19.04 -33.78
CA CYS A 205 20.98 18.04 -32.83
C CYS A 205 21.90 17.03 -33.52
N PRO A 206 23.20 16.93 -33.16
CA PRO A 206 24.13 15.98 -33.77
C PRO A 206 23.72 14.52 -33.52
N ILE A 207 23.01 14.26 -32.41
CA ILE A 207 22.49 12.94 -32.05
C ILE A 207 21.33 12.53 -32.97
N TYR A 208 20.45 13.47 -33.30
CA TYR A 208 19.37 13.26 -34.26
C TYR A 208 19.90 12.96 -35.65
N GLN A 209 20.91 13.73 -36.09
CA GLN A 209 21.56 13.52 -37.40
C GLN A 209 22.22 12.12 -37.49
N LYS A 210 22.82 11.65 -36.39
CA LYS A 210 23.37 10.28 -36.28
C LYS A 210 22.31 9.19 -36.09
N ARG A 211 21.04 9.56 -35.92
CA ARG A 211 19.91 8.65 -35.61
C ARG A 211 20.15 7.73 -34.41
N ASP A 212 20.88 8.21 -33.41
CA ASP A 212 21.14 7.50 -32.15
C ASP A 212 20.36 8.12 -30.97
N ALA A 213 20.23 7.44 -29.83
CA ALA A 213 19.48 7.92 -28.69
C ALA A 213 20.34 8.80 -27.75
N CYS A 214 19.80 9.94 -27.32
CA CYS A 214 20.53 10.87 -26.44
C CYS A 214 20.96 10.23 -25.11
N TRP A 215 20.12 9.36 -24.54
CA TRP A 215 20.39 8.68 -23.28
C TRP A 215 21.49 7.63 -23.39
N ARG A 216 21.69 7.04 -24.58
CA ARG A 216 22.76 6.07 -24.85
C ARG A 216 24.12 6.76 -24.97
N GLN A 217 24.15 7.88 -25.68
CA GLN A 217 25.35 8.71 -25.85
C GLN A 217 25.65 9.61 -24.65
N ARG A 218 24.71 9.72 -23.69
CA ARG A 218 24.74 10.64 -22.54
C ARG A 218 24.95 12.11 -22.95
N ARG A 219 24.42 12.49 -24.11
CA ARG A 219 24.49 13.84 -24.68
C ARG A 219 23.13 14.20 -25.27
N GLY A 220 22.58 15.36 -24.93
CA GLY A 220 21.23 15.75 -25.33
C GLY A 220 20.97 17.24 -25.15
N CYS A 221 19.83 17.71 -25.67
CA CYS A 221 19.46 19.13 -25.74
C CYS A 221 19.20 19.81 -24.39
N TYR A 222 19.21 19.07 -23.28
CA TYR A 222 19.08 19.61 -21.92
C TYR A 222 20.35 19.41 -21.07
N CYS A 223 21.27 18.55 -21.50
CA CYS A 223 22.44 18.18 -20.69
C CYS A 223 23.78 18.49 -21.38
N GLU A 224 23.84 18.60 -22.71
CA GLU A 224 25.06 18.92 -23.44
C GLU A 224 25.12 20.42 -23.77
N GLN A 225 26.25 21.03 -23.44
CA GLN A 225 26.43 22.46 -23.56
C GLN A 225 26.48 22.92 -25.03
N ASP A 226 27.16 22.17 -25.90
CA ASP A 226 27.30 22.53 -27.31
C ASP A 226 25.94 22.56 -28.01
N ILE A 227 25.08 21.59 -27.68
CA ILE A 227 23.73 21.48 -28.25
C ILE A 227 22.85 22.61 -27.72
N VAL A 228 22.91 22.91 -26.42
CA VAL A 228 22.14 24.00 -25.82
C VAL A 228 22.57 25.34 -26.38
N ASN A 229 23.88 25.61 -26.46
CA ASN A 229 24.40 26.86 -27.00
C ASN A 229 24.06 27.04 -28.50
N ALA A 230 24.16 25.97 -29.29
CA ALA A 230 23.78 25.99 -30.70
C ALA A 230 22.27 26.21 -30.89
N ALA A 231 21.45 25.60 -30.02
CA ALA A 231 20.01 25.80 -30.01
C ALA A 231 19.64 27.22 -29.56
N ALA A 232 20.16 27.70 -28.43
CA ALA A 232 19.89 29.01 -27.85
C ALA A 232 20.32 30.17 -28.75
N GLY A 233 21.53 30.09 -29.34
CA GLY A 233 22.06 31.15 -30.22
C GLY A 233 21.21 31.39 -31.47
N LYS A 234 20.51 30.36 -31.97
CA LYS A 234 19.57 30.50 -33.09
C LYS A 234 18.13 30.74 -32.64
N SER A 235 17.78 30.31 -31.44
CA SER A 235 16.50 30.62 -30.77
C SER A 235 16.30 32.14 -30.62
N GLN A 236 17.38 32.87 -30.32
CA GLN A 236 17.37 34.33 -30.24
C GLN A 236 17.02 35.03 -31.57
N GLN A 237 17.29 34.41 -32.71
CA GLN A 237 16.91 34.94 -34.03
C GLN A 237 15.44 34.67 -34.38
N GLY A 238 14.78 33.73 -33.70
CA GLY A 238 13.40 33.31 -33.97
C GLY A 238 12.40 33.50 -32.82
N GLY A 239 12.80 34.14 -31.71
CA GLY A 239 11.92 34.42 -30.55
C GLY A 239 11.50 33.21 -29.72
N VAL A 240 12.07 32.03 -29.95
CA VAL A 240 11.78 30.81 -29.18
C VAL A 240 12.66 30.82 -27.91
N GLN A 241 12.13 30.44 -26.75
CA GLN A 241 12.92 30.26 -25.53
C GLN A 241 13.02 28.78 -25.17
N LEU A 242 14.22 28.31 -24.82
CA LEU A 242 14.39 27.01 -24.20
C LEU A 242 13.86 27.08 -22.77
N GLU A 243 12.80 26.31 -22.49
CA GLU A 243 12.29 26.06 -21.14
C GLU A 243 13.35 25.28 -20.36
N MET A 244 14.29 25.99 -19.73
CA MET A 244 15.38 25.40 -18.95
C MET A 244 15.05 25.33 -17.45
N ALA A 245 15.97 24.80 -16.66
CA ALA A 245 15.80 24.60 -15.21
C ALA A 245 15.31 25.88 -14.50
N PRO A 246 14.45 25.76 -13.48
CA PRO A 246 13.98 26.91 -12.69
C PRO A 246 15.11 27.64 -11.96
N ALA A 247 16.20 26.94 -11.63
CA ALA A 247 17.38 27.55 -11.03
C ALA A 247 18.39 27.99 -12.10
N SER A 248 18.70 29.29 -12.14
CA SER A 248 19.58 29.94 -13.12
C SER A 248 20.99 29.37 -13.18
N GLN A 249 21.50 28.80 -12.07
CA GLN A 249 22.81 28.13 -12.00
C GLN A 249 22.96 26.90 -12.90
N TYR A 250 21.84 26.26 -13.27
CA TYR A 250 21.84 25.10 -14.17
C TYR A 250 21.59 25.50 -15.63
N ASN A 251 21.16 26.74 -15.87
CA ASN A 251 20.93 27.28 -17.19
C ASN A 251 22.29 27.64 -17.80
N TYR A 252 22.75 26.85 -18.78
CA TYR A 252 23.80 27.30 -19.69
C TYR A 252 23.42 28.67 -20.24
N ALA A 253 24.41 29.54 -20.45
CA ALA A 253 24.31 30.90 -20.98
C ALA A 253 23.04 31.17 -21.83
N ASN A 254 21.91 31.31 -21.14
CA ASN A 254 20.61 31.62 -21.68
C ASN A 254 20.36 32.96 -21.02
N PRO A 255 20.61 34.08 -21.70
CA PRO A 255 20.33 35.36 -21.11
C PRO A 255 18.84 35.35 -20.79
N SER A 256 18.52 35.25 -19.50
CA SER A 256 17.15 35.11 -18.98
C SER A 256 16.28 36.33 -19.32
N ALA A 257 16.89 37.37 -19.89
CA ALA A 257 16.23 38.58 -20.33
C ALA A 257 16.91 39.15 -21.59
N PRO A 258 16.14 39.66 -22.57
CA PRO A 258 16.69 40.44 -23.67
C PRO A 258 17.42 41.67 -23.08
N GLY A 259 18.71 41.83 -23.39
CA GLY A 259 19.53 42.97 -22.94
C GLY A 259 20.60 42.65 -21.87
N THR A 260 20.69 41.42 -21.37
CA THR A 260 21.78 41.02 -20.46
C THR A 260 22.98 40.46 -21.24
N SER A 261 24.15 41.07 -21.03
CA SER A 261 25.42 40.73 -21.69
C SER A 261 25.76 39.24 -21.55
N ALA A 262 26.30 38.67 -22.63
CA ALA A 262 26.64 37.25 -22.80
C ALA A 262 27.12 36.58 -21.51
N ALA A 263 26.25 35.75 -20.92
CA ALA A 263 26.61 34.91 -19.80
C ALA A 263 27.85 34.05 -20.17
N ALA A 264 28.82 33.99 -19.27
CA ALA A 264 30.07 33.25 -19.48
C ALA A 264 29.80 31.81 -19.94
N LYS A 265 30.56 31.34 -20.94
CA LYS A 265 30.50 29.94 -21.39
C LYS A 265 30.99 29.03 -20.24
N VAL A 266 30.07 28.39 -19.53
CA VAL A 266 30.38 27.49 -18.40
C VAL A 266 30.83 26.13 -18.90
N PHE A 267 32.11 25.90 -19.14
CA PHE A 267 32.59 24.56 -19.54
C PHE A 267 32.43 23.55 -18.41
N LEU A 268 31.64 22.50 -18.64
CA LEU A 268 31.43 21.42 -17.67
C LEU A 268 32.42 20.26 -17.89
N THR A 269 32.85 19.67 -16.78
CA THR A 269 33.60 18.40 -16.79
C THR A 269 32.71 17.24 -17.23
N ASP A 270 33.31 16.16 -17.76
CA ASP A 270 32.55 14.99 -18.21
C ASP A 270 31.72 14.34 -17.09
N ALA A 271 32.20 14.39 -15.84
CA ALA A 271 31.46 13.91 -14.67
C ALA A 271 30.20 14.76 -14.41
N GLN A 272 30.33 16.09 -14.46
CA GLN A 272 29.19 17.01 -14.31
C GLN A 272 28.18 16.87 -15.46
N LYS A 273 28.67 16.64 -16.70
CA LYS A 273 27.79 16.36 -17.85
C LYS A 273 26.99 15.07 -17.64
N ALA A 274 27.64 14.02 -17.15
CA ALA A 274 26.97 12.75 -16.84
C ALA A 274 25.90 12.91 -15.74
N GLU A 275 26.20 13.68 -14.70
CA GLU A 275 25.24 13.98 -13.62
C GLU A 275 24.05 14.80 -14.13
N ARG A 276 24.29 15.83 -14.94
CA ARG A 276 23.22 16.60 -15.59
C ARG A 276 22.37 15.74 -16.52
N CYS A 277 23.00 14.85 -17.29
CA CYS A 277 22.27 13.91 -18.15
C CYS A 277 21.38 12.99 -17.33
N ARG A 278 21.83 12.52 -16.16
CA ARG A 278 21.00 11.72 -15.26
C ARG A 278 19.79 12.48 -14.76
N ASN A 279 19.90 13.79 -14.53
CA ASN A 279 18.84 14.63 -13.97
C ASN A 279 18.01 15.38 -15.03
N CYS A 280 18.21 15.09 -16.32
CA CYS A 280 17.46 15.74 -17.39
C CYS A 280 16.09 15.10 -17.62
N VAL A 281 15.11 15.93 -18.00
CA VAL A 281 13.73 15.49 -18.25
C VAL A 281 13.62 14.34 -19.25
N ILE A 282 14.39 14.36 -20.33
CA ILE A 282 14.36 13.31 -21.37
C ILE A 282 14.89 11.97 -20.82
N TYR A 283 15.94 12.01 -19.99
CA TYR A 283 16.49 10.78 -19.41
C TYR A 283 15.52 10.18 -18.39
N ASN A 284 14.89 11.00 -17.55
CA ASN A 284 13.91 10.53 -16.58
C ASN A 284 12.63 10.00 -17.26
N ASP A 285 12.16 10.64 -18.33
CA ASP A 285 11.05 10.14 -19.18
C ASP A 285 11.36 8.74 -19.71
N HIS A 286 12.59 8.54 -20.20
CA HIS A 286 13.06 7.23 -20.63
C HIS A 286 13.15 6.19 -19.48
N GLN A 287 13.57 6.60 -18.28
CA GLN A 287 13.56 5.71 -17.11
C GLN A 287 12.13 5.34 -16.70
N SER A 288 11.16 6.24 -16.85
CA SER A 288 9.75 5.94 -16.67
C SER A 288 9.22 4.95 -17.73
N GLU A 289 9.61 5.10 -19.00
CA GLU A 289 9.30 4.11 -20.05
C GLU A 289 9.89 2.73 -19.72
N LYS A 290 11.16 2.67 -19.29
CA LYS A 290 11.78 1.43 -18.79
C LYS A 290 11.00 0.83 -17.63
N TYR A 291 10.60 1.64 -16.64
CA TYR A 291 9.83 1.19 -15.49
C TYR A 291 8.49 0.58 -15.92
N LYS A 292 7.76 1.23 -16.85
CA LYS A 292 6.48 0.73 -17.39
C LYS A 292 6.61 -0.64 -18.04
N ILE A 293 7.76 -0.96 -18.64
CA ILE A 293 8.03 -2.29 -19.23
C ILE A 293 8.48 -3.29 -18.16
N ILE A 294 9.38 -2.90 -17.27
CA ILE A 294 9.98 -3.81 -16.28
C ILE A 294 9.00 -4.17 -15.17
N MET A 295 8.11 -3.26 -14.79
CA MET A 295 7.11 -3.46 -13.73
C MET A 295 6.20 -4.69 -13.97
N PRO A 296 5.49 -4.85 -15.11
CA PRO A 296 4.66 -6.03 -15.34
C PRO A 296 5.49 -7.32 -15.39
N ILE A 297 6.71 -7.27 -15.95
CA ILE A 297 7.63 -8.41 -15.96
C ILE A 297 8.00 -8.80 -14.52
N THR A 298 8.32 -7.83 -13.67
CA THR A 298 8.66 -8.04 -12.27
C THR A 298 7.50 -8.68 -11.51
N ILE A 299 6.26 -8.23 -11.75
CA ILE A 299 5.07 -8.81 -11.15
C ILE A 299 4.93 -10.28 -11.56
N VAL A 300 4.99 -10.58 -12.87
CA VAL A 300 4.83 -11.95 -13.39
C VAL A 300 5.92 -12.87 -12.86
N VAL A 301 7.18 -12.44 -12.91
CA VAL A 301 8.33 -13.22 -12.42
C VAL A 301 8.23 -13.45 -10.92
N THR A 302 7.94 -12.41 -10.13
CA THR A 302 7.84 -12.53 -8.68
C THR A 302 6.66 -13.41 -8.28
N LEU A 303 5.52 -13.29 -8.97
CA LEU A 303 4.37 -14.16 -8.74
C LEU A 303 4.69 -15.61 -9.07
N ALA A 304 5.34 -15.89 -10.21
CA ALA A 304 5.77 -17.23 -10.58
C ALA A 304 6.73 -17.84 -9.54
N LEU A 305 7.68 -17.05 -9.04
CA LEU A 305 8.56 -17.47 -7.95
C LEU A 305 7.78 -17.73 -6.65
N CYS A 306 6.82 -16.87 -6.29
CA CYS A 306 5.98 -17.09 -5.11
C CYS A 306 5.17 -18.40 -5.21
N VAL A 307 4.61 -18.70 -6.39
CA VAL A 307 3.90 -19.98 -6.62
C VAL A 307 4.85 -21.16 -6.52
N LEU A 308 6.04 -21.08 -7.13
CA LEU A 308 7.05 -22.13 -7.09
C LEU A 308 7.53 -22.42 -5.65
N PHE A 309 7.73 -21.37 -4.84
CA PHE A 309 8.18 -21.47 -3.46
C PHE A 309 7.05 -21.56 -2.43
N ALA A 310 5.78 -21.64 -2.87
CA ALA A 310 4.64 -21.74 -1.96
C ALA A 310 4.71 -22.92 -0.97
N PRO A 311 5.13 -24.13 -1.36
CA PRO A 311 5.28 -25.24 -0.42
C PRO A 311 6.31 -24.94 0.68
N LEU A 312 7.41 -24.27 0.33
CA LEU A 312 8.44 -23.88 1.28
C LEU A 312 7.92 -22.81 2.26
N MET A 313 7.16 -21.84 1.76
CA MET A 313 6.50 -20.84 2.60
C MET A 313 5.52 -21.48 3.58
N ARG A 314 4.72 -22.46 3.15
CA ARG A 314 3.82 -23.23 4.03
C ARG A 314 4.58 -23.96 5.13
N MET A 315 5.68 -24.63 4.77
CA MET A 315 6.54 -25.29 5.73
C MET A 315 7.10 -24.28 6.76
N GLY A 316 7.55 -23.12 6.29
CA GLY A 316 7.99 -22.01 7.14
C GLY A 316 6.91 -21.51 8.11
N ILE A 317 5.66 -21.35 7.66
CA ILE A 317 4.53 -20.95 8.53
C ILE A 317 4.30 -22.02 9.60
N SER A 318 4.27 -23.30 9.23
CA SER A 318 4.07 -24.39 10.19
C SER A 318 5.21 -24.49 11.23
N ALA A 319 6.45 -24.28 10.79
CA ALA A 319 7.62 -24.24 11.67
C ALA A 319 7.57 -23.04 12.61
N SER A 320 7.16 -21.87 12.10
CA SER A 320 6.98 -20.66 12.90
C SER A 320 5.93 -20.85 13.99
N MET A 321 4.78 -21.48 13.66
CA MET A 321 3.75 -21.76 14.66
C MET A 321 4.22 -22.75 15.72
N SER A 322 4.96 -23.78 15.33
CA SER A 322 5.58 -24.72 16.29
C SER A 322 6.59 -23.99 17.20
N GLY A 323 7.34 -23.03 16.65
CA GLY A 323 8.22 -22.15 17.42
C GLY A 323 7.48 -21.27 18.42
N ILE A 324 6.34 -20.70 18.01
CA ILE A 324 5.46 -19.92 18.90
C ILE A 324 4.86 -20.81 20.00
N GLU A 325 4.42 -22.02 19.68
CA GLU A 325 3.96 -23.01 20.67
C GLU A 325 5.06 -23.30 21.70
N HIS A 326 6.30 -23.52 21.27
CA HIS A 326 7.42 -23.75 22.17
C HIS A 326 7.76 -22.54 23.05
N LEU A 327 7.69 -21.32 22.50
CA LEU A 327 7.90 -20.09 23.27
C LEU A 327 6.76 -19.84 24.26
N ALA A 328 5.52 -20.04 23.83
CA ALA A 328 4.34 -19.92 24.67
C ALA A 328 4.38 -20.93 25.81
N ALA A 329 4.76 -22.19 25.54
CA ALA A 329 4.92 -23.22 26.56
C ALA A 329 6.01 -22.86 27.58
N LYS A 330 7.11 -22.22 27.16
CA LYS A 330 8.17 -21.74 28.07
C LYS A 330 7.74 -20.52 28.90
N LEU A 331 6.88 -19.66 28.35
CA LEU A 331 6.39 -18.45 29.02
C LEU A 331 5.17 -18.71 29.90
N SER A 332 4.39 -19.75 29.60
CA SER A 332 3.30 -20.20 30.46
C SER A 332 3.88 -20.87 31.70
N PHE A 333 3.60 -20.33 32.89
CA PHE A 333 3.98 -20.92 34.19
C PHE A 333 3.27 -22.26 34.49
N ALA A 334 2.74 -22.95 33.48
CA ALA A 334 2.08 -24.25 33.64
C ALA A 334 3.14 -25.31 33.95
N SER A 335 3.20 -25.74 35.21
CA SER A 335 4.13 -26.75 35.73
C SER A 335 3.84 -28.20 35.28
N SER A 336 2.93 -28.39 34.33
CA SER A 336 2.49 -29.70 33.85
C SER A 336 2.69 -29.82 32.35
N GLN A 337 3.55 -30.78 31.97
CA GLN A 337 3.90 -31.13 30.60
C GLN A 337 2.72 -31.69 29.78
N GLU A 338 1.57 -31.97 30.42
CA GLU A 338 0.38 -32.54 29.76
C GLU A 338 -0.62 -31.48 29.26
N SER A 339 -0.59 -30.26 29.79
CA SER A 339 -1.49 -29.17 29.37
C SER A 339 -0.88 -28.29 28.29
N GLY A 340 0.06 -28.83 27.50
CA GLY A 340 0.69 -28.12 26.40
C GLY A 340 -0.39 -27.51 25.50
N LEU A 341 -0.44 -26.19 25.46
CA LEU A 341 -1.42 -25.41 24.72
C LEU A 341 -1.26 -25.75 23.23
N LYS A 342 -2.03 -26.74 22.76
CA LYS A 342 -2.05 -27.11 21.33
C LYS A 342 -2.74 -25.98 20.61
N LEU A 343 -1.97 -25.06 20.03
CA LEU A 343 -2.54 -24.10 19.10
C LEU A 343 -3.19 -24.93 17.99
N THR A 344 -4.48 -24.68 17.78
CA THR A 344 -5.21 -25.30 16.67
C THR A 344 -4.46 -24.94 15.40
N ARG A 345 -3.86 -25.93 14.75
CA ARG A 345 -3.18 -25.71 13.48
C ARG A 345 -4.18 -25.09 12.51
N PRO A 346 -3.81 -24.01 11.80
CA PRO A 346 -4.70 -23.37 10.85
C PRO A 346 -5.12 -24.39 9.80
N SER A 347 -6.40 -24.33 9.43
CA SER A 347 -6.93 -25.14 8.34
C SER A 347 -6.16 -24.87 7.05
N ASP A 348 -6.15 -25.86 6.14
CA ASP A 348 -5.43 -25.76 4.87
C ASP A 348 -5.75 -24.46 4.09
N PRO A 349 -7.02 -24.02 3.98
CA PRO A 349 -7.34 -22.76 3.31
C PRO A 349 -6.74 -21.52 3.99
N VAL A 350 -6.66 -21.51 5.33
CA VAL A 350 -6.08 -20.40 6.10
C VAL A 350 -4.57 -20.32 5.86
N GLN A 351 -3.89 -21.47 5.79
CA GLN A 351 -2.46 -21.50 5.45
C GLN A 351 -2.21 -20.92 4.06
N TRP A 352 -3.04 -21.28 3.07
CA TRP A 352 -2.94 -20.71 1.72
C TRP A 352 -3.23 -19.21 1.68
N ALA A 353 -4.21 -18.74 2.47
CA ALA A 353 -4.47 -17.31 2.60
C ALA A 353 -3.26 -16.54 3.16
N LEU A 354 -2.59 -17.09 4.19
CA LEU A 354 -1.36 -16.51 4.74
C LEU A 354 -0.21 -16.50 3.73
N VAL A 355 -0.04 -17.57 2.95
CA VAL A 355 0.94 -17.62 1.86
C VAL A 355 0.64 -16.57 0.80
N GLY A 356 -0.62 -16.39 0.43
CA GLY A 356 -1.06 -15.34 -0.49
C GLY A 356 -0.72 -13.94 0.03
N ALA A 357 -1.02 -13.65 1.30
CA ALA A 357 -0.68 -12.39 1.95
C ALA A 357 0.83 -12.12 1.94
N PHE A 358 1.65 -13.13 2.28
CA PHE A 358 3.10 -13.01 2.26
C PHE A 358 3.64 -12.80 0.84
N SER A 359 3.05 -13.47 -0.15
CA SER A 359 3.40 -13.30 -1.57
C SER A 359 3.14 -11.86 -2.04
N LEU A 360 2.02 -11.26 -1.64
CA LEU A 360 1.72 -9.85 -1.94
C LEU A 360 2.76 -8.89 -1.32
N MET A 361 3.21 -9.17 -0.09
CA MET A 361 4.29 -8.39 0.52
C MET A 361 5.61 -8.49 -0.27
N ILE A 362 5.97 -9.70 -0.71
CA ILE A 362 7.18 -9.92 -1.54
C ILE A 362 7.06 -9.14 -2.86
N ILE A 363 5.93 -9.23 -3.56
CA ILE A 363 5.69 -8.49 -4.81
C ILE A 363 5.82 -6.98 -4.58
N SER A 364 5.24 -6.46 -3.50
CA SER A 364 5.34 -5.05 -3.13
C SER A 364 6.80 -4.62 -2.91
N LYS A 365 7.60 -5.43 -2.22
CA LYS A 365 9.04 -5.15 -1.99
C LYS A 365 9.88 -5.28 -3.26
N ALA A 366 9.60 -6.26 -4.11
CA ALA A 366 10.27 -6.40 -5.39
C ALA A 366 10.05 -5.16 -6.28
N LEU A 367 8.82 -4.64 -6.32
CA LEU A 367 8.50 -3.40 -7.03
C LEU A 367 9.26 -2.19 -6.46
N GLN A 368 9.34 -2.05 -5.12
CA GLN A 368 10.14 -0.99 -4.49
C GLN A 368 11.62 -1.07 -4.85
N VAL A 369 12.19 -2.27 -4.92
CA VAL A 369 13.59 -2.48 -5.34
C VAL A 369 13.78 -2.07 -6.79
N VAL A 370 12.88 -2.47 -7.69
CA VAL A 370 12.93 -2.08 -9.11
C VAL A 370 12.79 -0.57 -9.28
N GLU A 371 11.88 0.06 -8.54
CA GLU A 371 11.70 1.51 -8.52
C GLU A 371 13.00 2.22 -8.10
N TRP A 372 13.62 1.76 -7.02
CA TRP A 372 14.91 2.28 -6.55
C TRP A 372 16.04 2.07 -7.57
N CYS A 373 16.12 0.89 -8.20
CA CYS A 373 17.11 0.60 -9.23
C CYS A 373 16.98 1.54 -10.44
N ILE A 374 15.75 1.82 -10.88
CA ILE A 374 15.46 2.61 -12.09
C ILE A 374 15.54 4.12 -11.82
N PHE A 375 14.91 4.63 -10.76
CA PHE A 375 14.82 6.07 -10.51
C PHE A 375 15.96 6.61 -9.65
N THR A 376 16.39 5.87 -8.62
CA THR A 376 17.46 6.32 -7.71
C THR A 376 18.83 5.97 -8.27
N LYS A 377 19.07 4.69 -8.61
CA LYS A 377 20.36 4.25 -9.16
C LYS A 377 20.52 4.54 -10.66
N LYS A 378 19.42 4.72 -11.40
CA LYS A 378 19.42 5.10 -12.82
C LYS A 378 20.17 4.10 -13.71
N ILE A 379 19.97 2.80 -13.44
CA ILE A 379 20.61 1.67 -14.14
C ILE A 379 20.04 1.47 -15.56
#